data_AF-A0A937VD79-F1
#
_entry.id   AF-A0A937VD79-F1
#
_cell.length_a   1.000
_cell.length_b   1.000
_cell.length_c   1.000
_cell.angle_alpha   90.00
_cell.angle_beta   90.00
_cell.angle_gamma   90.00
#
_symmetry.space_group_name_H-M   'P 1'
#
loop_
_entity.id
_entity.type
_entity.pdbx_description
1 polymer ?
#
loop_
_entity_poly.entity_id
_entity_poly.type
_entity_poly.pdbx_seq_one_letter_code
_entity_poly.pdbx_strand_id
1 'polypeptide(L)'
;MNEDQPTVQGEDATASQPAVAAITMPSVAEATAATYAQMLREIRSWGLWLLALGAIHLVASGFLSSPWGILLLVVGLASFYFREAAMFVIYGVTLSWAAISNLLSGEVTWLFFALIQLFFAFQTFRQFLRFRRTQAEAAILGEEALGSSLMPERAARVFPWTGCILGALALVGVVAFIVWVVILFGFMEAAALPDFADWLIGLVVNVGVLGLAVSLASLLSGHRYKPLAILGIVASSLVLLAWLALLVMTLLG
;
A
#
# COMPACT_ATOMS: atom_id res chain seq x y z
N MET A 1 -40.84 69.17 58.78
CA MET A 1 -40.29 69.62 57.48
C MET A 1 -39.42 68.45 57.02
N ASN A 2 -40.01 67.56 56.23
CA ASN A 2 -39.36 66.35 55.73
C ASN A 2 -38.62 66.73 54.46
N GLU A 3 -37.30 66.53 54.44
CA GLU A 3 -36.48 66.64 53.24
C GLU A 3 -36.57 65.31 52.48
N ASP A 4 -37.28 65.34 51.34
CA ASP A 4 -37.27 64.27 50.34
C ASP A 4 -35.89 64.26 49.66
N GLN A 5 -35.11 63.20 49.88
CA GLN A 5 -33.91 62.92 49.10
C GLN A 5 -34.28 62.08 47.87
N PRO A 6 -33.86 62.48 46.65
CA PRO A 6 -34.08 61.70 45.45
C PRO A 6 -33.13 60.49 45.40
N THR A 7 -33.71 59.30 45.33
CA THR A 7 -33.04 58.03 45.11
C THR A 7 -32.44 58.01 43.69
N VAL A 8 -31.13 58.20 43.58
CA VAL A 8 -30.39 58.03 42.33
C VAL A 8 -30.31 56.53 42.04
N GLN A 9 -31.16 56.04 41.14
CA GLN A 9 -31.05 54.71 40.57
C GLN A 9 -29.81 54.67 39.67
N GLY A 10 -28.75 54.04 40.16
CA GLY A 10 -27.58 53.67 39.37
C GLY A 10 -27.96 52.61 38.35
N GLU A 11 -28.00 53.01 37.08
CA GLU A 11 -28.15 52.13 35.93
C GLU A 11 -26.84 51.36 35.76
N ASP A 12 -26.77 50.16 36.36
CA ASP A 12 -25.67 49.21 36.20
C ASP A 12 -25.65 48.69 34.76
N ALA A 13 -25.03 49.48 33.86
CA ALA A 13 -24.69 49.08 32.51
C ALA A 13 -23.58 48.02 32.57
N THR A 14 -23.95 46.79 32.92
CA THR A 14 -23.12 45.60 32.73
C THR A 14 -23.04 45.34 31.23
N ALA A 15 -22.12 46.06 30.58
CA ALA A 15 -21.69 45.79 29.22
C ALA A 15 -21.18 44.33 29.17
N SER A 16 -22.05 43.44 28.69
CA SER A 16 -21.74 42.05 28.44
C SER A 16 -20.68 42.00 27.35
N GLN A 17 -19.41 41.95 27.76
CA GLN A 17 -18.33 41.65 26.84
C GLN A 17 -18.64 40.28 26.20
N PRO A 18 -18.73 40.20 24.86
CA PRO A 18 -18.94 38.93 24.20
C PRO A 18 -17.78 38.01 24.60
N ALA A 19 -18.11 36.89 25.25
CA ALA A 19 -17.14 35.89 25.64
C ALA A 19 -16.40 35.41 24.38
N VAL A 20 -15.21 35.95 24.16
CA VAL A 20 -14.31 35.50 23.10
C VAL A 20 -13.88 34.10 23.51
N ALA A 21 -14.56 33.08 22.96
CA ALA A 21 -14.22 31.69 23.20
C ALA A 21 -12.74 31.51 22.85
N ALA A 22 -11.92 31.24 23.86
CA ALA A 22 -10.49 31.03 23.68
C ALA A 22 -10.31 29.85 22.72
N ILE A 23 -9.62 30.08 21.60
CA ILE A 23 -9.23 29.03 20.67
C ILE A 23 -8.20 28.17 21.39
N THR A 24 -8.63 27.09 22.03
CA THR A 24 -7.73 26.07 22.58
C THR A 24 -7.13 25.28 21.43
N MET A 25 -5.82 25.45 21.23
CA MET A 25 -5.07 24.63 20.27
C MET A 25 -5.14 23.16 20.70
N PRO A 26 -5.37 22.22 19.76
CA PRO A 26 -5.44 20.81 20.09
C PRO A 26 -4.13 20.33 20.70
N SER A 27 -4.22 19.43 21.67
CA SER A 27 -3.03 18.84 22.28
C SER A 27 -2.25 18.00 21.25
N VAL A 28 -0.95 17.79 21.49
CA VAL A 28 -0.12 16.94 20.62
C VAL A 28 -0.70 15.52 20.51
N ALA A 29 -1.28 15.00 21.60
CA ALA A 29 -1.94 13.71 21.62
C ALA A 29 -3.18 13.68 20.72
N GLU A 30 -4.04 14.69 20.79
CA GLU A 30 -5.24 14.81 19.94
C GLU A 30 -4.86 14.91 18.46
N ALA A 31 -3.86 15.73 18.12
CA ALA A 31 -3.39 15.86 16.74
C ALA A 31 -2.81 14.54 16.19
N THR A 32 -2.09 13.79 17.03
CA THR A 32 -1.52 12.48 16.69
C THR A 32 -2.62 11.45 16.48
N ALA A 33 -3.60 11.41 17.38
CA ALA A 33 -4.77 10.53 17.29
C ALA A 33 -5.58 10.78 16.00
N ALA A 34 -5.83 12.06 15.69
CA ALA A 34 -6.56 12.45 14.48
C ALA A 34 -5.80 12.03 13.20
N THR A 35 -4.48 12.21 13.17
CA THR A 35 -3.64 11.82 12.03
C THR A 35 -3.58 10.31 11.87
N TYR A 36 -3.50 9.55 12.97
CA TYR A 36 -3.56 8.09 12.93
C TYR A 36 -4.94 7.59 12.46
N ALA A 37 -6.03 8.19 12.94
CA ALA A 37 -7.38 7.87 12.46
C ALA A 37 -7.56 8.18 10.96
N GLN A 38 -6.91 9.23 10.46
CA GLN A 38 -6.83 9.48 9.02
C GLN A 38 -6.09 8.36 8.28
N MET A 39 -4.92 7.94 8.77
CA MET A 39 -4.15 6.83 8.18
C MET A 39 -5.02 5.56 8.04
N LEU A 40 -5.74 5.19 9.10
CA LEU A 40 -6.62 4.01 9.07
C LEU A 40 -7.75 4.13 8.04
N ARG A 41 -8.35 5.32 7.90
CA ARG A 41 -9.38 5.57 6.89
C ARG A 41 -8.82 5.44 5.48
N GLU A 42 -7.62 5.96 5.25
CA GLU A 42 -6.94 5.85 3.95
C GLU A 42 -6.62 4.38 3.61
N ILE A 43 -6.04 3.61 4.54
CA ILE A 43 -5.78 2.17 4.35
C ILE A 43 -7.08 1.41 4.02
N ARG A 44 -8.18 1.69 4.74
CA ARG A 44 -9.48 1.06 4.47
C ARG A 44 -10.02 1.44 3.09
N SER A 45 -9.88 2.70 2.69
CA SER A 45 -10.32 3.17 1.38
C SER A 45 -9.52 2.51 0.25
N TRP A 46 -8.19 2.43 0.39
CA TRP A 46 -7.33 1.68 -0.53
C TRP A 46 -7.74 0.21 -0.60
N GLY A 47 -7.98 -0.43 0.55
CA GLY A 47 -8.45 -1.81 0.62
C GLY A 47 -9.74 -2.03 -0.21
N LEU A 48 -10.74 -1.16 -0.04
CA LEU A 48 -11.99 -1.24 -0.81
C LEU A 48 -11.79 -1.02 -2.31
N TRP A 49 -10.97 -0.04 -2.71
CA TRP A 49 -10.66 0.21 -4.12
C TRP A 49 -9.93 -0.96 -4.78
N LEU A 50 -8.94 -1.54 -4.09
CA LEU A 50 -8.19 -2.69 -4.59
C LEU A 50 -9.08 -3.93 -4.71
N LEU A 51 -10.00 -4.15 -3.77
CA LEU A 51 -10.98 -5.23 -3.88
C LEU A 51 -11.91 -5.04 -5.08
N ALA A 52 -12.45 -3.83 -5.26
CA ALA A 52 -13.34 -3.52 -6.38
C ALA A 52 -12.62 -3.68 -7.73
N LEU A 53 -11.41 -3.12 -7.86
CA LEU A 53 -10.60 -3.23 -9.08
C LEU A 53 -10.17 -4.67 -9.34
N GLY A 54 -9.80 -5.42 -8.31
CA GLY A 54 -9.47 -6.85 -8.43
C GLY A 54 -10.65 -7.67 -8.95
N ALA A 55 -11.86 -7.43 -8.41
CA ALA A 55 -13.08 -8.09 -8.90
C ALA A 55 -13.38 -7.73 -10.37
N ILE A 56 -13.20 -6.47 -10.77
CA ILE A 56 -13.36 -6.04 -12.18
C ILE A 56 -12.39 -6.79 -13.09
N HIS A 57 -11.12 -6.96 -12.70
CA HIS A 57 -10.13 -7.70 -13.48
C HIS A 57 -10.47 -9.17 -13.67
N LEU A 58 -11.11 -9.80 -12.67
CA LEU A 58 -11.54 -11.20 -12.79
C LEU A 58 -12.76 -11.35 -13.70
N VAL A 59 -13.73 -10.43 -13.59
CA VAL A 59 -14.96 -10.47 -14.42
C VAL A 59 -14.66 -10.08 -15.87
N ALA A 60 -13.74 -9.14 -16.10
CA ALA A 60 -13.34 -8.68 -17.42
C ALA A 60 -12.03 -9.33 -17.88
N SER A 61 -11.77 -10.59 -17.51
CA SER A 61 -10.49 -11.28 -17.74
C SER A 61 -10.12 -11.49 -19.23
N GLY A 62 -11.08 -11.35 -20.14
CA GLY A 62 -10.81 -11.32 -21.59
C GLY A 62 -10.20 -10.01 -22.10
N PHE A 63 -10.22 -8.95 -21.29
CA PHE A 63 -9.62 -7.64 -21.59
C PHE A 63 -8.55 -7.25 -20.56
N LEU A 64 -8.69 -7.70 -19.32
CA LEU A 64 -7.81 -7.38 -18.20
C LEU A 64 -7.06 -8.61 -17.70
N SER A 65 -5.83 -8.42 -17.22
CA SER A 65 -5.03 -9.51 -16.68
C SER A 65 -5.67 -10.11 -15.40
N SER A 66 -6.10 -11.37 -15.47
CA SER A 66 -6.63 -12.09 -14.31
C SER A 66 -5.60 -12.24 -13.17
N PRO A 67 -4.33 -12.62 -13.41
CA PRO A 67 -3.32 -12.67 -12.35
C PRO A 67 -3.13 -11.35 -11.60
N TRP A 68 -3.22 -10.23 -12.32
CA TRP A 68 -3.19 -8.90 -11.71
C TRP A 68 -4.41 -8.67 -10.79
N GLY A 69 -5.60 -9.07 -11.23
CA GLY A 69 -6.82 -9.04 -10.41
C GLY A 69 -6.67 -9.81 -9.09
N ILE A 70 -6.06 -11.00 -9.13
CA ILE A 70 -5.77 -11.81 -7.93
C ILE A 70 -4.85 -11.05 -6.98
N LEU A 71 -3.77 -10.44 -7.48
CA LEU A 71 -2.86 -9.63 -6.66
C LEU A 71 -3.60 -8.48 -5.96
N LEU A 72 -4.44 -7.74 -6.70
CA LEU A 72 -5.22 -6.64 -6.13
C LEU A 72 -6.18 -7.12 -5.03
N LEU A 73 -6.83 -8.27 -5.22
CA LEU A 73 -7.69 -8.85 -4.19
C LEU A 73 -6.90 -9.22 -2.93
N VAL A 74 -5.74 -9.87 -3.08
CA VAL A 74 -4.88 -10.25 -1.95
C VAL A 74 -4.41 -9.00 -1.18
N VAL A 75 -3.93 -7.97 -1.86
CA VAL A 75 -3.50 -6.71 -1.22
C VAL A 75 -4.68 -5.97 -0.59
N GLY A 76 -5.85 -5.98 -1.25
CA GLY A 76 -7.09 -5.41 -0.74
C GLY A 76 -7.53 -6.06 0.57
N LEU A 77 -7.56 -7.39 0.63
CA LEU A 77 -7.84 -8.15 1.85
C LEU A 77 -6.80 -7.89 2.96
N ALA A 78 -5.52 -7.90 2.59
CA ALA A 78 -4.42 -7.63 3.52
C ALA A 78 -4.56 -6.25 4.20
N SER A 79 -5.13 -5.26 3.50
CA SER A 79 -5.35 -3.90 4.02
C SER A 79 -6.30 -3.85 5.22
N PHE A 80 -7.23 -4.80 5.35
CA PHE A 80 -8.12 -4.86 6.52
C PHE A 80 -7.45 -5.51 7.72
N TYR A 81 -6.49 -6.41 7.46
CA TYR A 81 -5.75 -7.15 8.48
C TYR A 81 -4.54 -6.37 9.01
N PHE A 82 -3.78 -5.72 8.12
CA PHE A 82 -2.62 -4.90 8.46
C PHE A 82 -3.00 -3.42 8.41
N ARG A 83 -2.97 -2.77 9.57
CA ARG A 83 -3.41 -1.38 9.77
C ARG A 83 -2.24 -0.47 10.13
N GLU A 84 -1.15 -0.60 9.40
CA GLU A 84 0.14 0.03 9.68
C GLU A 84 0.63 0.84 8.48
N ALA A 85 1.49 1.84 8.71
CA ALA A 85 2.01 2.69 7.64
C ALA A 85 2.74 1.89 6.55
N ALA A 86 3.30 0.73 6.90
CA ALA A 86 3.94 -0.20 5.97
C ALA A 86 3.07 -0.59 4.77
N MET A 87 1.73 -0.59 4.90
CA MET A 87 0.82 -0.88 3.78
C MET A 87 0.94 0.13 2.63
N PHE A 88 1.27 1.39 2.91
CA PHE A 88 1.48 2.40 1.86
C PHE A 88 2.70 2.06 0.99
N VAL A 89 3.72 1.39 1.53
CA VAL A 89 4.84 0.89 0.72
C VAL A 89 4.35 -0.20 -0.23
N ILE A 90 3.46 -1.10 0.24
CA ILE A 90 2.90 -2.15 -0.60
C ILE A 90 2.10 -1.52 -1.75
N TYR A 91 1.20 -0.58 -1.45
CA TYR A 91 0.45 0.14 -2.49
C TYR A 91 1.37 0.87 -3.47
N GLY A 92 2.39 1.57 -2.96
CA GLY A 92 3.35 2.29 -3.78
C GLY A 92 4.10 1.38 -4.75
N VAL A 93 4.59 0.23 -4.28
CA VAL A 93 5.27 -0.76 -5.14
C VAL A 93 4.30 -1.38 -6.15
N THR A 94 3.09 -1.74 -5.73
CA THR A 94 2.06 -2.26 -6.64
C THR A 94 1.73 -1.24 -7.75
N LEU A 95 1.52 0.03 -7.42
CA LEU A 95 1.27 1.09 -8.40
C LEU A 95 2.46 1.34 -9.33
N SER A 96 3.69 1.36 -8.79
CA SER A 96 4.91 1.48 -9.60
C SER A 96 5.04 0.34 -10.59
N TRP A 97 4.76 -0.90 -10.16
CA TRP A 97 4.79 -2.05 -11.06
C TRP A 97 3.75 -1.92 -12.17
N ALA A 98 2.50 -1.59 -11.82
CA ALA A 98 1.44 -1.37 -12.81
C ALA A 98 1.84 -0.31 -13.86
N ALA A 99 2.47 0.78 -13.40
CA ALA A 99 2.94 1.82 -14.30
C ALA A 99 4.07 1.34 -15.21
N ILE A 100 5.06 0.61 -14.68
CA ILE A 100 6.15 0.04 -15.47
C ILE A 100 5.59 -0.93 -16.51
N SER A 101 4.68 -1.83 -16.13
CA SER A 101 4.03 -2.75 -17.07
C SER A 101 3.28 -2.02 -18.18
N ASN A 102 2.55 -0.95 -17.84
CA ASN A 102 1.84 -0.12 -18.81
C ASN A 102 2.79 0.65 -19.75
N LEU A 103 3.91 1.19 -19.26
CA LEU A 103 4.92 1.83 -20.11
C LEU A 103 5.53 0.84 -21.10
N LEU A 104 5.78 -0.39 -20.65
CA LEU A 104 6.41 -1.42 -21.46
C LEU A 104 5.48 -2.05 -22.50
N SER A 105 4.16 -1.84 -22.38
CA SER A 105 3.19 -2.27 -23.40
C SER A 105 3.37 -1.57 -24.75
N GLY A 106 3.98 -0.38 -24.76
CA GLY A 106 4.16 0.44 -25.95
C GLY A 106 2.88 1.12 -26.48
N GLU A 107 1.71 0.88 -25.87
CA GLU A 107 0.47 1.51 -26.34
C GLU A 107 0.30 2.92 -25.74
N VAL A 108 -0.07 3.88 -26.60
CA VAL A 108 -0.25 5.29 -26.22
C VAL A 108 -1.35 5.46 -25.17
N THR A 109 -2.40 4.64 -25.22
CA THR A 109 -3.48 4.65 -24.22
C THR A 109 -2.95 4.30 -22.83
N TRP A 110 -2.08 3.29 -22.72
CA TRP A 110 -1.50 2.86 -21.45
C TRP A 110 -0.45 3.83 -20.91
N LEU A 111 0.21 4.61 -21.78
CA LEU A 111 1.16 5.65 -21.35
C LEU A 111 0.51 6.68 -20.42
N PHE A 112 -0.70 7.15 -20.74
CA PHE A 112 -1.42 8.10 -19.89
C PHE A 112 -1.71 7.51 -18.50
N PHE A 113 -2.20 6.26 -18.45
CA PHE A 113 -2.46 5.56 -17.19
C PHE A 113 -1.18 5.34 -16.40
N ALA A 114 -0.08 5.00 -17.06
CA ALA A 114 1.21 4.81 -16.40
C ALA A 114 1.72 6.07 -15.70
N LEU A 115 1.60 7.24 -16.34
CA LEU A 115 2.01 8.51 -15.74
C LEU A 115 1.18 8.84 -14.49
N ILE A 116 -0.14 8.61 -14.55
CA ILE A 116 -1.03 8.77 -13.39
C ILE A 116 -0.65 7.79 -12.27
N GLN A 117 -0.38 6.53 -12.62
CA GLN A 117 0.03 5.50 -11.65
C GLN A 117 1.37 5.84 -10.99
N LEU A 118 2.36 6.35 -11.73
CA LEU A 118 3.62 6.84 -11.15
C LEU A 118 3.40 8.03 -10.21
N PHE A 119 2.53 8.97 -10.60
CA PHE A 119 2.18 10.10 -9.74
C PHE A 119 1.54 9.62 -8.42
N PHE A 120 0.58 8.68 -8.48
CA PHE A 120 -0.01 8.10 -7.28
C PHE A 120 0.96 7.26 -6.47
N ALA A 121 1.85 6.49 -7.11
CA ALA A 121 2.90 5.76 -6.41
C ALA A 121 3.78 6.72 -5.60
N PHE A 122 4.23 7.81 -6.21
CA PHE A 122 5.02 8.85 -5.55
C PHE A 122 4.27 9.49 -4.38
N GLN A 123 3.00 9.87 -4.59
CA GLN A 123 2.16 10.43 -3.52
C GLN A 123 2.00 9.45 -2.35
N THR A 124 1.81 8.17 -2.65
CA THR A 124 1.66 7.10 -1.66
C THR A 124 2.95 6.90 -0.85
N PHE A 125 4.13 6.96 -1.48
CA PHE A 125 5.40 6.94 -0.77
C PHE A 125 5.59 8.16 0.14
N ARG A 126 5.13 9.35 -0.28
CA ARG A 126 5.13 10.54 0.59
C ARG A 126 4.20 10.37 1.79
N GLN A 127 3.03 9.77 1.60
CA GLN A 127 2.10 9.43 2.68
C GLN A 127 2.73 8.45 3.67
N PHE A 128 3.43 7.42 3.18
CA PHE A 128 4.20 6.49 4.02
C PHE A 128 5.17 7.23 4.95
N LEU A 129 6.00 8.13 4.39
CA LEU A 129 6.98 8.89 5.19
C LEU A 129 6.31 9.74 6.27
N ARG A 130 5.17 10.37 5.95
CA ARG A 130 4.37 11.14 6.91
C ARG A 130 3.81 10.26 8.02
N PHE A 131 3.12 9.19 7.65
CA PHE A 131 2.41 8.33 8.61
C PHE A 131 3.33 7.46 9.44
N ARG A 132 4.51 7.08 8.93
CA ARG A 132 5.53 6.38 9.71
C ARG A 132 5.96 7.21 10.91
N ARG A 133 6.13 8.52 10.74
CA ARG A 133 6.47 9.43 11.85
C ARG A 133 5.35 9.49 12.87
N THR A 134 4.12 9.68 12.44
CA THR A 134 2.94 9.69 13.32
C THR A 134 2.80 8.37 14.08
N GLN A 135 3.04 7.23 13.43
CA GLN A 135 2.99 5.92 14.07
C GLN A 135 4.08 5.76 15.14
N ALA A 136 5.28 6.28 14.90
CA ALA A 136 6.35 6.29 15.89
C ALA A 136 6.04 7.22 17.08
N GLU A 137 5.48 8.41 16.83
CA GLU A 137 5.04 9.34 17.87
C GLU A 137 3.89 8.74 18.70
N ALA A 138 2.94 8.08 18.04
CA ALA A 138 1.86 7.35 18.69
C ALA A 138 2.37 6.20 19.59
N ALA A 139 3.44 5.52 19.18
CA ALA A 139 4.07 4.48 19.99
C ALA A 139 4.71 5.02 21.28
N ILE A 140 5.26 6.23 21.25
CA ILE A 140 5.89 6.87 22.42
C ILE A 140 4.83 7.33 23.42
N LEU A 141 3.72 7.89 22.93
CA LEU A 141 2.61 8.36 23.77
C LEU A 141 1.90 7.21 24.51
N GLY A 142 2.08 5.98 24.04
CA GLY A 142 1.60 4.77 24.69
C GLY A 142 0.09 4.55 24.57
N GLU A 143 -0.37 3.41 25.08
CA GLU A 143 -1.77 3.00 24.99
C GLU A 143 -2.72 3.84 25.85
N GLU A 144 -2.24 4.46 26.94
CA GLU A 144 -3.09 5.28 27.81
C GLU A 144 -3.58 6.56 27.11
N ALA A 145 -2.76 7.16 26.26
CA ALA A 145 -3.10 8.42 25.58
C ALA A 145 -3.96 8.22 24.31
N LEU A 146 -3.91 7.02 23.72
CA LEU A 146 -4.38 6.76 22.36
C LEU A 146 -5.37 5.58 22.29
N GLY A 147 -5.35 4.68 23.27
CA GLY A 147 -6.18 3.47 23.35
C GLY A 147 -5.45 2.21 22.85
N SER A 148 -5.70 1.07 23.49
CA SER A 148 -5.06 -0.24 23.25
C SER A 148 -5.25 -0.83 21.83
N SER A 149 -6.08 -0.20 21.00
CA SER A 149 -6.34 -0.65 19.62
C SER A 149 -5.29 -0.22 18.59
N LEU A 150 -4.28 0.56 18.99
CA LEU A 150 -3.40 1.30 18.06
C LEU A 150 -1.97 0.76 17.94
N MET A 151 -1.64 -0.32 18.65
CA MET A 151 -0.33 -0.98 18.61
C MET A 151 -0.34 -2.34 17.88
N PRO A 152 -0.80 -2.48 16.62
CA PRO A 152 -0.52 -3.71 15.89
C PRO A 152 0.97 -3.71 15.49
N GLU A 153 1.80 -4.50 16.18
CA GLU A 153 3.14 -4.91 15.70
C GLU A 153 3.05 -6.12 14.75
N ARG A 154 1.92 -6.31 14.07
CA ARG A 154 1.65 -7.55 13.31
C ARG A 154 2.52 -7.60 12.07
N ALA A 155 2.63 -6.50 11.33
CA ALA A 155 3.46 -6.43 10.14
C ALA A 155 4.94 -6.65 10.48
N ALA A 156 5.40 -6.15 11.63
CA ALA A 156 6.78 -6.31 12.09
C ALA A 156 7.21 -7.77 12.24
N ARG A 157 6.28 -8.63 12.64
CA ARG A 157 6.51 -10.07 12.78
C ARG A 157 6.32 -10.83 11.47
N VAL A 158 5.32 -10.45 10.67
CA VAL A 158 4.88 -11.24 9.51
C VAL A 158 5.61 -10.86 8.22
N PHE A 159 5.80 -9.57 7.95
CA PHE A 159 6.30 -9.10 6.65
C PHE A 159 7.68 -9.64 6.26
N PRO A 160 8.71 -9.69 7.13
CA PRO A 160 10.01 -10.22 6.73
C PRO A 160 9.93 -11.67 6.23
N TRP A 161 9.13 -12.50 6.90
CA TRP A 161 8.93 -13.90 6.52
C TRP A 161 8.09 -14.03 5.26
N THR A 162 6.95 -13.34 5.20
CA THR A 162 6.07 -13.38 4.02
C THR A 162 6.77 -12.89 2.77
N GLY A 163 7.53 -11.79 2.84
CA GLY A 163 8.29 -11.27 1.70
C GLY A 163 9.37 -12.24 1.22
N CYS A 164 10.09 -12.89 2.14
CA CYS A 164 11.07 -13.94 1.82
C CYS A 164 10.41 -15.17 1.17
N ILE A 165 9.29 -15.65 1.73
CA ILE A 165 8.56 -16.81 1.21
C ILE A 165 8.02 -16.52 -0.20
N LEU A 166 7.39 -15.36 -0.41
CA LEU A 166 6.87 -14.97 -1.72
C LEU A 166 7.99 -14.83 -2.76
N GLY A 167 9.12 -14.21 -2.40
CA GLY A 167 10.28 -14.14 -3.29
C GLY A 167 10.84 -15.52 -3.66
N ALA A 168 10.93 -16.44 -2.69
CA ALA A 168 11.36 -17.81 -2.93
C ALA A 168 10.36 -18.59 -3.81
N LEU A 169 9.05 -18.44 -3.56
CA LEU A 169 7.99 -19.05 -4.37
C LEU A 169 8.02 -18.54 -5.81
N ALA A 170 8.26 -17.25 -6.02
CA ALA A 170 8.41 -16.69 -7.35
C ALA A 170 9.62 -17.29 -8.09
N LEU A 171 10.77 -17.42 -7.42
CA LEU A 171 11.96 -18.07 -8.02
C LEU A 171 11.69 -19.53 -8.38
N VAL A 172 11.07 -20.30 -7.47
CA VAL A 172 10.67 -21.69 -7.75
C VAL A 172 9.70 -21.75 -8.92
N GLY A 173 8.75 -20.81 -8.99
CA GLY A 173 7.82 -20.68 -10.11
C GLY A 173 8.52 -20.46 -11.45
N VAL A 174 9.52 -19.59 -11.50
CA VAL A 174 10.34 -19.37 -12.72
C VAL A 174 11.08 -20.65 -13.12
N VAL A 175 11.75 -21.32 -12.17
CA VAL A 175 12.49 -22.56 -12.46
C VAL A 175 11.54 -23.66 -12.95
N ALA A 176 10.40 -23.84 -12.28
CA ALA A 176 9.38 -24.81 -12.66
C ALA A 176 8.82 -24.51 -14.06
N PHE A 177 8.58 -23.23 -14.38
CA PHE A 177 8.14 -22.81 -15.70
C PHE A 177 9.16 -23.13 -16.79
N ILE A 178 10.45 -22.84 -16.57
CA ILE A 178 11.52 -23.17 -17.52
C ILE A 178 11.60 -24.69 -17.75
N VAL A 179 11.58 -25.49 -16.69
CA VAL A 179 11.59 -26.95 -16.79
C VAL A 179 10.38 -27.46 -17.58
N TRP A 180 9.19 -26.92 -17.29
CA TRP A 180 7.96 -27.27 -18.01
C TRP A 180 8.06 -26.95 -19.50
N VAL A 181 8.57 -25.77 -19.86
CA VAL A 181 8.81 -25.37 -21.25
C VAL A 181 9.79 -26.32 -21.95
N VAL A 182 10.93 -26.63 -21.33
CA VAL A 182 11.94 -27.54 -21.90
C VAL A 182 11.38 -28.95 -22.14
N ILE A 183 10.60 -29.48 -21.19
CA ILE A 183 9.96 -30.79 -21.33
C ILE A 183 8.94 -30.74 -22.48
N LEU A 184 8.08 -29.73 -22.52
CA LEU A 184 7.06 -29.64 -23.56
C LEU A 184 7.63 -29.55 -24.97
N PHE A 185 8.67 -28.72 -25.18
CA PHE A 185 9.36 -28.65 -26.47
C PHE A 185 9.99 -29.99 -26.88
N GLY A 186 10.30 -30.87 -25.92
CA GLY A 186 10.79 -32.22 -26.18
C GLY A 186 9.71 -33.24 -26.53
N PHE A 187 8.44 -33.00 -26.22
CA PHE A 187 7.38 -34.02 -26.26
C PHE A 187 6.11 -33.64 -27.05
N MET A 188 5.82 -32.36 -27.30
CA MET A 188 4.59 -31.95 -28.00
C MET A 188 4.84 -31.02 -29.19
N GLU A 189 3.97 -31.13 -30.21
CA GLU A 189 3.86 -30.11 -31.26
C GLU A 189 3.46 -28.77 -30.66
N ALA A 190 4.15 -27.69 -31.06
CA ALA A 190 4.17 -26.38 -30.42
C ALA A 190 2.83 -25.60 -30.38
N ALA A 191 1.72 -26.18 -30.85
CA ALA A 191 0.53 -25.42 -31.22
C ALA A 191 -0.52 -25.17 -30.11
N ALA A 192 -0.37 -25.72 -28.90
CA ALA A 192 -1.52 -25.83 -27.96
C ALA A 192 -1.40 -25.17 -26.57
N LEU A 193 -0.41 -24.29 -26.30
CA LEU A 193 -0.15 -23.82 -24.92
C LEU A 193 0.05 -22.31 -24.62
N PRO A 194 -0.29 -21.31 -25.48
CA PRO A 194 0.01 -19.91 -25.16
C PRO A 194 -0.73 -19.37 -23.91
N ASP A 195 -2.06 -19.49 -23.86
CA ASP A 195 -2.87 -18.73 -22.89
C ASP A 195 -2.61 -19.13 -21.42
N PHE A 196 -2.45 -20.43 -21.15
CA PHE A 196 -2.16 -20.90 -19.79
C PHE A 196 -0.73 -20.54 -19.37
N ALA A 197 0.24 -20.58 -20.29
CA ALA A 197 1.61 -20.19 -20.01
C ALA A 197 1.69 -18.71 -19.64
N ASP A 198 1.02 -17.84 -20.39
CA ASP A 198 0.96 -16.40 -20.13
C ASP A 198 0.30 -16.10 -18.79
N TRP A 199 -0.80 -16.79 -18.47
CA TRP A 199 -1.45 -16.68 -17.17
C TRP A 199 -0.52 -17.09 -16.02
N LEU A 200 0.21 -18.20 -16.15
CA LEU A 200 1.13 -18.70 -15.14
C LEU A 200 2.34 -17.77 -14.95
N ILE A 201 2.91 -17.25 -16.04
CA ILE A 201 3.96 -16.22 -15.99
C ILE A 201 3.44 -15.00 -15.23
N GLY A 202 2.25 -14.51 -15.59
CA GLY A 202 1.62 -13.38 -14.92
C GLY A 202 1.45 -13.62 -13.42
N LEU A 203 1.08 -14.84 -13.01
CA LEU A 203 0.98 -15.20 -11.59
C LEU A 203 2.34 -15.18 -10.89
N VAL A 204 3.36 -15.81 -11.46
CA VAL A 204 4.73 -15.86 -10.90
C VAL A 204 5.31 -14.45 -10.73
N VAL A 205 5.13 -13.60 -11.74
CA VAL A 205 5.58 -12.20 -11.72
C VAL A 205 4.88 -11.43 -10.60
N ASN A 206 3.55 -11.54 -10.49
CA ASN A 206 2.79 -10.84 -9.46
C ASN A 206 3.12 -11.32 -8.03
N VAL A 207 3.44 -12.60 -7.86
CA VAL A 207 3.99 -13.13 -6.60
C VAL A 207 5.35 -12.48 -6.29
N GLY A 208 6.21 -12.31 -7.30
CA GLY A 208 7.47 -11.58 -7.19
C GLY A 208 7.26 -10.11 -6.81
N VAL A 209 6.33 -9.40 -7.45
CA VAL A 209 5.98 -8.01 -7.11
C VAL A 209 5.52 -7.90 -5.66
N LEU A 210 4.64 -8.81 -5.20
CA LEU A 210 4.18 -8.81 -3.81
C LEU A 210 5.32 -9.13 -2.83
N GLY A 211 6.20 -10.07 -3.18
CA GLY A 211 7.41 -10.39 -2.40
C GLY A 211 8.34 -9.19 -2.24
N LEU A 212 8.56 -8.43 -3.32
CA LEU A 212 9.32 -7.18 -3.31
C LEU A 212 8.64 -6.13 -2.44
N ALA A 213 7.32 -5.93 -2.64
CA ALA A 213 6.51 -4.95 -1.93
C ALA A 213 6.54 -5.17 -0.41
N VAL A 214 6.28 -6.41 0.03
CA VAL A 214 6.25 -6.79 1.45
C VAL A 214 7.65 -6.71 2.07
N SER A 215 8.68 -7.16 1.36
CA SER A 215 10.06 -7.09 1.84
C SER A 215 10.56 -5.65 1.97
N LEU A 216 10.25 -4.79 0.99
CA LEU A 216 10.59 -3.37 1.05
C LEU A 216 9.83 -2.66 2.17
N ALA A 217 8.53 -2.95 2.32
CA ALA A 217 7.72 -2.44 3.43
C ALA A 217 8.33 -2.82 4.78
N SER A 218 8.82 -4.06 4.90
CA SER A 218 9.50 -4.53 6.11
C SER A 218 10.81 -3.79 6.38
N LEU A 219 11.62 -3.57 5.36
CA LEU A 219 12.91 -2.90 5.49
C LEU A 219 12.75 -1.41 5.85
N LEU A 220 11.85 -0.72 5.14
CA LEU A 220 11.60 0.72 5.34
C LEU A 220 10.89 1.05 6.66
N SER A 221 10.17 0.08 7.23
CA SER A 221 9.53 0.22 8.55
C SER A 221 10.49 -0.11 9.71
N GLY A 222 11.71 -0.55 9.43
CA GLY A 222 12.74 -0.79 10.45
C GLY A 222 12.54 -2.06 11.28
N HIS A 223 11.85 -3.07 10.75
CA HIS A 223 11.58 -4.31 11.48
C HIS A 223 12.85 -5.12 11.82
N ARG A 224 12.75 -5.97 12.87
CA ARG A 224 13.88 -6.69 13.48
C ARG A 224 14.63 -7.62 12.52
N TYR A 225 13.93 -8.33 11.63
CA TYR A 225 14.51 -9.36 10.77
C TYR A 225 14.97 -8.83 9.40
N LYS A 226 15.87 -7.84 9.41
CA LYS A 226 16.41 -7.23 8.18
C LYS A 226 16.99 -8.22 7.16
N PRO A 227 17.75 -9.28 7.56
CA PRO A 227 18.30 -10.22 6.59
C PRO A 227 17.23 -10.94 5.75
N LEU A 228 16.10 -11.33 6.37
CA LEU A 228 15.00 -11.99 5.65
C LEU A 228 14.34 -11.04 4.64
N ALA A 229 14.15 -9.77 5.01
CA ALA A 229 13.63 -8.76 4.08
C ALA A 229 14.60 -8.54 2.90
N ILE A 230 15.91 -8.48 3.16
CA ILE A 230 16.90 -8.34 2.07
C ILE A 230 16.88 -9.54 1.14
N LEU A 231 16.83 -10.77 1.67
CA LEU A 231 16.71 -11.99 0.87
C LEU A 231 15.44 -11.97 0.00
N GLY A 232 14.30 -11.55 0.57
CA GLY A 232 13.05 -11.40 -0.19
C GLY A 232 13.12 -10.34 -1.30
N ILE A 233 13.78 -9.20 -1.06
CA ILE A 233 14.05 -8.18 -2.08
C ILE A 233 14.91 -8.76 -3.21
N VAL A 234 16.02 -9.42 -2.88
CA VAL A 234 16.94 -9.99 -3.87
C VAL A 234 16.23 -11.04 -4.71
N ALA A 235 15.57 -12.01 -4.07
CA ALA A 235 14.86 -13.09 -4.77
C ALA A 235 13.77 -12.54 -5.70
N SER A 236 12.95 -11.61 -5.21
CA SER A 236 11.89 -10.99 -6.00
C SER A 236 12.44 -10.15 -7.15
N SER A 237 13.50 -9.37 -6.91
CA SER A 237 14.12 -8.53 -7.94
C SER A 237 14.73 -9.36 -9.07
N LEU A 238 15.35 -10.51 -8.76
CA LEU A 238 15.87 -11.43 -9.77
C LEU A 238 14.77 -11.94 -10.69
N VAL A 239 13.60 -12.30 -10.16
CA VAL A 239 12.44 -12.72 -10.96
C VAL A 239 11.96 -11.59 -11.88
N LEU A 240 11.81 -10.37 -11.34
CA LEU A 240 11.33 -9.22 -12.12
C LEU A 240 12.34 -8.79 -13.19
N LEU A 241 13.64 -8.85 -12.91
CA LEU A 241 14.69 -8.56 -13.89
C LEU A 241 14.75 -9.63 -14.98
N ALA A 242 14.62 -10.90 -14.63
CA ALA A 242 14.57 -11.99 -15.62
C ALA A 242 13.36 -11.83 -16.55
N TRP A 243 12.19 -11.50 -15.99
CA TRP A 243 11.01 -11.18 -16.79
C TRP A 243 11.24 -9.96 -17.69
N LEU A 244 11.85 -8.89 -17.16
CA LEU A 244 12.07 -7.65 -17.91
C LEU A 244 13.02 -7.90 -19.09
N ALA A 245 14.08 -8.67 -18.87
CA ALA A 245 14.99 -9.08 -19.91
C ALA A 245 14.28 -9.90 -20.99
N LEU A 246 13.41 -10.85 -20.60
CA LEU A 246 12.61 -11.63 -21.53
C LEU A 246 11.72 -10.73 -22.38
N LEU A 247 10.98 -9.81 -21.76
CA LEU A 247 10.10 -8.89 -22.47
C LEU A 247 10.88 -8.01 -23.46
N VAL A 248 12.00 -7.42 -23.03
CA VAL A 248 12.82 -6.58 -23.90
C VAL A 248 13.37 -7.37 -25.09
N MET A 249 13.81 -8.62 -24.88
CA MET A 249 14.22 -9.48 -25.98
C MET A 249 13.08 -9.76 -26.96
N THR A 250 11.86 -10.00 -26.47
CA THR A 250 10.69 -10.21 -27.35
C THR A 250 10.24 -8.96 -28.10
N LEU A 251 10.51 -7.77 -27.58
CA LEU A 251 10.18 -6.51 -28.25
C LEU A 251 11.23 -6.10 -29.30
N LEU A 252 12.46 -6.59 -29.20
CA LEU A 252 13.58 -6.25 -30.09
C LEU A 252 13.83 -7.28 -31.20
N GLY A 253 13.36 -8.52 -31.04
CA GLY A 253 13.53 -9.60 -32.01
C GLY A 253 12.36 -9.68 -32.99
#